data_AF-A0A480BUI9-F1
#
_entry.id   AF-A0A480BUI9-F1
#
_cell.length_a   1.000
_cell.length_b   1.000
_cell.length_c   1.000
_cell.angle_alpha   90.00
_cell.angle_beta   90.00
_cell.angle_gamma   90.00
#
_symmetry.space_group_name_H-M   'P 1'
#
loop_
_entity.id
_entity.type
_entity.pdbx_description
1 polymer ?
#
loop_
_entity_poly.entity_id
_entity_poly.type
_entity_poly.pdbx_seq_one_letter_code
_entity_poly.pdbx_strand_id
1 'polypeptide(L)' 'MLDPQRLRREPDQIAAALATRGFTLDQARLAELEARRKAVQTETEQLQAERNRVSK' A
#
# COMPACT_ATOMS: atom_id res chain seq x y z
N MET A 1 -4.44 -15.31 -5.80
CA MET A 1 -4.03 -13.94 -5.41
C MET A 1 -2.97 -14.03 -4.34
N LEU A 2 -1.95 -13.18 -4.36
CA LEU A 2 -1.00 -13.03 -3.25
C LEU A 2 -1.70 -12.35 -2.07
N ASP A 3 -1.28 -12.66 -0.85
CA ASP A 3 -1.75 -11.97 0.35
C ASP A 3 -1.26 -10.50 0.32
N PRO A 4 -2.18 -9.51 0.24
CA PRO A 4 -1.80 -8.10 0.16
C PRO A 4 -1.09 -7.59 1.42
N GLN A 5 -1.35 -8.19 2.58
CA GLN A 5 -0.75 -7.77 3.84
C GLN A 5 0.71 -8.24 3.92
N ARG A 6 0.97 -9.47 3.47
CA ARG A 6 2.34 -9.98 3.32
C ARG A 6 3.13 -9.23 2.26
N LEU A 7 2.50 -8.89 1.12
CA LEU A 7 3.14 -8.12 0.06
C LEU A 7 3.65 -6.75 0.54
N ARG A 8 2.91 -6.10 1.45
CA ARG A 8 3.30 -4.81 2.02
C ARG A 8 4.33 -4.91 3.13
N ARG A 9 4.29 -5.98 3.93
CA ARG A 9 5.17 -6.16 5.10
C ARG A 9 6.51 -6.77 4.72
N GLU A 10 6.52 -7.66 3.72
CA GLU A 10 7.67 -8.48 3.36
C GLU A 10 7.88 -8.49 1.82
N PRO A 11 7.98 -7.31 1.16
CA PRO A 11 8.12 -7.22 -0.29
C PRO A 11 9.38 -7.92 -0.81
N ASP A 12 10.48 -7.89 -0.06
CA ASP A 12 11.75 -8.53 -0.42
C ASP A 12 11.63 -10.04 -0.51
N GLN A 13 10.97 -10.67 0.48
CA GLN A 13 10.77 -12.11 0.49
C GLN A 13 9.87 -12.57 -0.65
N ILE A 14 8.83 -11.78 -0.96
CA ILE A 14 7.93 -12.03 -2.08
C ILE A 14 8.69 -11.85 -3.41
N ALA A 15 9.51 -10.81 -3.54
CA ALA A 15 10.33 -10.59 -4.74
C ALA A 15 11.31 -11.73 -4.97
N ALA A 16 11.98 -12.23 -3.93
CA ALA A 16 12.87 -13.38 -4.01
C ALA A 16 12.11 -14.65 -4.44
N ALA A 17 10.95 -14.92 -3.83
CA ALA A 17 10.12 -16.06 -4.20
C ALA A 17 9.61 -15.96 -5.64
N LEU A 18 9.26 -14.77 -6.12
CA LEU A 18 8.83 -14.53 -7.49
C LEU A 18 9.98 -14.66 -8.49
N ALA A 19 11.20 -14.24 -8.11
CA ALA A 19 12.38 -14.37 -8.95
C ALA A 19 12.70 -15.84 -9.25
N THR A 20 12.47 -16.77 -8.31
CA THR A 20 12.60 -18.22 -8.57
C THR A 20 11.67 -18.74 -9.67
N ARG A 21 10.57 -18.02 -9.95
CA ARG A 21 9.59 -18.33 -10.99
C ARG A 21 9.82 -17.51 -12.27
N GLY A 22 10.93 -16.78 -12.35
CA GLY A 22 11.26 -15.91 -13.50
C GLY A 22 10.48 -14.59 -13.53
N PHE A 23 9.84 -14.20 -12.42
CA PHE A 23 9.11 -12.94 -12.32
C PHE A 23 9.88 -11.93 -11.48
N THR A 24 10.10 -10.73 -12.02
CA THR A 24 10.73 -9.62 -11.28
C THR A 24 9.65 -8.70 -10.75
N LEU A 25 9.53 -8.62 -9.42
CA LEU A 25 8.63 -7.66 -8.77
C LEU A 25 9.25 -6.27 -8.78
N ASP A 26 8.54 -5.29 -9.33
CA ASP A 26 8.93 -3.88 -9.24
C ASP A 26 8.60 -3.32 -7.85
N GLN A 27 9.56 -3.46 -6.95
CA GLN A 27 9.44 -3.00 -5.57
C GLN A 27 9.39 -1.47 -5.45
N ALA A 28 10.06 -0.74 -6.34
CA ALA A 28 10.07 0.71 -6.33
C ALA A 28 8.67 1.25 -6.67
N ARG A 29 8.05 0.68 -7.71
CA ARG A 29 6.68 1.00 -8.08
C ARG A 29 5.68 0.62 -6.99
N LEU A 30 5.88 -0.53 -6.35
CA LEU A 30 5.05 -0.96 -5.23
C LEU A 30 5.13 0.02 -4.04
N ALA A 31 6.34 0.46 -3.69
CA ALA A 31 6.56 1.42 -2.61
C ALA A 31 5.92 2.79 -2.91
N GLU A 32 6.03 3.27 -4.15
CA GLU A 32 5.40 4.52 -4.59
C GLU A 32 3.87 4.46 -4.46
N LEU A 33 3.25 3.35 -4.89
CA LEU A 33 1.81 3.16 -4.79
C LEU A 33 1.36 3.08 -3.32
N GLU A 34 2.12 2.42 -2.45
CA GLU A 34 1.81 2.38 -1.02
C GLU A 34 1.92 3.75 -0.34
N ALA A 35 2.91 4.56 -0.73
CA ALA A 35 3.03 5.93 -0.24
C ALA A 35 1.80 6.77 -0.63
N ARG A 36 1.39 6.69 -1.91
CA ARG A 36 0.18 7.37 -2.40
C ARG A 36 -1.08 6.89 -1.70
N ARG A 37 -1.23 5.57 -1.51
CA ARG A 37 -2.37 4.97 -0.80
C ARG A 37 -2.46 5.49 0.64
N LYS A 38 -1.34 5.56 1.36
CA LYS A 38 -1.30 6.14 2.72
C LYS A 38 -1.71 7.60 2.73
N ALA A 39 -1.17 8.40 1.81
CA ALA A 39 -1.48 9.83 1.73
C ALA A 39 -2.99 10.07 1.53
N VAL A 40 -3.58 9.40 0.54
CA VAL A 40 -5.03 9.49 0.26
C VAL A 40 -5.84 9.02 1.47
N GLN A 41 -5.46 7.91 2.10
CA GLN A 41 -6.16 7.42 3.29
C GLN A 41 -6.19 8.49 4.40
N THR A 42 -5.04 9.05 4.76
CA THR A 42 -4.95 10.08 5.80
C THR A 42 -5.75 11.33 5.44
N GLU A 43 -5.68 11.78 4.18
CA GLU A 43 -6.47 12.92 3.71
C GLU A 43 -7.97 12.64 3.83
N THR A 44 -8.43 11.46 3.41
CA THR A 44 -9.85 11.10 3.53
C THR A 44 -10.31 11.02 4.99
N GLU A 45 -9.49 10.48 5.90
CA GLU A 45 -9.79 10.42 7.33
C GLU A 45 -9.88 11.83 7.94
N GLN A 46 -9.00 12.75 7.53
CA GLN A 46 -9.05 14.16 7.94
C GLN A 46 -10.31 14.86 7.44
N LEU A 47 -10.63 14.77 6.15
CA LEU A 47 -11.85 15.35 5.56
C LEU A 47 -13.11 14.80 6.21
N GLN A 48 -13.11 13.50 6.52
CA GLN A 48 -14.20 12.81 7.20
C GLN A 48 -14.38 13.32 8.65
N ALA A 49 -13.28 13.58 9.36
CA ALA A 49 -13.31 14.16 10.69
C ALA A 49 -13.79 15.62 10.67
N GLU A 50 -13.32 16.43 9.70
CA GLU A 50 -13.75 17.82 9.51
C GLU A 50 -15.25 17.90 9.21
N ARG A 51 -15.74 17.11 8.26
CA ARG A 51 -17.18 17.03 7.94
C ARG A 51 -18.01 16.70 9.18
N ASN A 52 -17.61 15.70 9.96
CA ASN A 52 -18.33 15.30 11.16
C ASN A 52 -18.30 16.36 12.27
N ARG A 53 -17.27 17.23 12.30
CA ARG A 53 -17.18 18.36 13.21
C ARG A 53 -18.12 19.49 12.81
N VAL A 54 -18.29 19.75 11.51
CA VAL A 54 -19.19 20.81 11.00
C VAL A 54 -20.66 20.38 11.07
N SER A 55 -20.97 19.09 10.94
CA SER A 55 -22.33 18.55 11.00
C SER A 55 -22.84 18.25 12.42
N LYS A 56 -22.07 18.55 13.46
CA LYS A 56 -22.49 18.50 14.87
C LYS A 56 -22.67 19.91 15.42
#